data_AF-A0A3A1P8Y9-F1
#
_entry.id   AF-A0A3A1P8Y9-F1
#
_cell.length_a   1.000
_cell.length_b   1.000
_cell.length_c   1.000
_cell.angle_alpha   90.00
_cell.angle_beta   90.00
_cell.angle_gamma   90.00
#
_symmetry.space_group_name_H-M   'P 1'
#
loop_
_entity.id
_entity.type
_entity.pdbx_description
1 polymer ?
#
loop_
_entity_poly.entity_id
_entity_poly.type
_entity_poly.pdbx_seq_one_letter_code
_entity_poly.pdbx_strand_id
1 'polypeptide(L)' 'MFSVIIPTLNRAKALSVALQSLDETAAGHTVEIIVVDNGSSDDTQAVVQTFA' A
#
# COMPACT_ATOMS: atom_id res chain seq x y z
N MET A 1 9.82 3.57 -14.74
CA MET A 1 8.47 3.45 -14.15
C MET A 1 8.35 2.06 -13.58
N PHE A 2 7.83 1.94 -12.36
CA PHE A 2 7.68 0.66 -11.66
C PHE A 2 6.24 0.45 -11.25
N SER A 3 5.80 -0.80 -11.29
CA SER A 3 4.50 -1.24 -10.77
C SER A 3 4.74 -2.12 -9.55
N VAL A 4 4.23 -1.70 -8.40
CA VAL A 4 4.35 -2.45 -7.14
C VAL A 4 2.98 -3.03 -6.80
N ILE A 5 2.87 -4.35 -6.86
CA ILE A 5 1.63 -5.07 -6.54
C ILE A 5 1.75 -5.60 -5.11
N ILE A 6 0.80 -5.21 -4.25
CA ILE A 6 0.79 -5.58 -2.83
C ILE A 6 -0.47 -6.39 -2.54
N PRO A 7 -0.40 -7.75 -2.55
CA PRO A 7 -1.47 -8.57 -2.02
C PRO A 7 -1.50 -8.46 -0.50
N THR A 8 -2.68 -8.26 0.07
CA THR A 8 -2.86 -8.08 1.51
C THR A 8 -4.12 -8.77 2.03
N LEU A 9 -4.07 -9.16 3.31
CA LEU A 9 -5.20 -9.70 4.07
C LEU A 9 -4.94 -9.44 5.55
N ASN A 10 -5.80 -8.65 6.20
CA ASN A 10 -5.75 -8.31 7.62
C ASN A 10 -4.38 -7.79 8.09
N ARG A 11 -3.82 -6.84 7.34
CA ARG A 11 -2.45 -6.32 7.56
C ARG A 11 -2.38 -4.80 7.60
N ALA A 12 -3.41 -4.12 8.11
CA ALA A 12 -3.49 -2.66 8.13
C ALA A 12 -2.18 -1.97 8.58
N LYS A 13 -1.62 -2.39 9.72
CA LYS A 13 -0.38 -1.82 10.27
C LYS A 13 0.83 -2.02 9.36
N ALA A 14 1.00 -3.22 8.82
CA ALA A 14 2.14 -3.53 7.94
C ALA A 14 2.00 -2.83 6.59
N LEU A 15 0.77 -2.75 6.06
CA LEU A 15 0.47 -2.01 4.84
C LEU A 15 0.81 -0.53 4.98
N SER A 16 0.43 0.10 6.09
CA SER A 16 0.76 1.52 6.35
C SER A 16 2.26 1.78 6.33
N VAL A 17 3.06 0.92 6.97
CA VAL A 17 4.53 1.05 6.98
C VAL A 17 5.11 0.84 5.57
N ALA A 18 4.60 -0.14 4.83
CA ALA A 18 5.07 -0.42 3.46
C ALA A 18 4.76 0.75 2.51
N LEU A 19 3.56 1.30 2.57
CA LEU A 19 3.16 2.45 1.74
C LEU A 19 4.00 3.69 2.06
N GLN A 20 4.23 3.98 3.35
CA GLN A 20 5.09 5.09 3.75
C GLN A 20 6.53 4.90 3.25
N SER A 21 7.10 3.70 3.40
CA SER A 21 8.46 3.42 2.92
C SER A 21 8.57 3.52 1.39
N LEU A 22 7.54 3.11 0.65
CA LEU A 22 7.51 3.22 -0.81
C LEU A 22 7.43 4.69 -1.26
N ASP A 23 6.65 5.53 -0.58
CA ASP A 23 6.57 6.96 -0.87
C ASP A 23 7.92 7.66 -0.69
N GLU A 24 8.62 7.35 0.41
CA GLU A 24 9.97 7.85 0.68
C GLU A 24 11.01 7.33 -0.33
N THR A 25 10.91 6.05 -0.72
CA THR A 25 11.89 5.41 -1.62
C THR A 25 11.66 5.74 -3.10
N ALA A 26 10.44 6.11 -3.47
CA ALA A 26 10.07 6.45 -4.86
C ALA A 26 10.63 7.79 -5.35
N ALA A 27 11.37 8.54 -4.52
CA ALA A 27 11.98 9.81 -4.90
C ALA A 27 12.81 9.69 -6.20
N GLY A 28 12.34 10.34 -7.27
CA GLY A 28 12.99 10.31 -8.59
C GLY A 28 12.51 9.21 -9.54
N HIS A 29 11.53 8.39 -9.14
CA HIS A 29 10.91 7.36 -9.97
C HIS A 29 9.38 7.51 -10.02
N THR A 30 8.81 7.32 -11.22
CA THR A 30 7.35 7.14 -11.34
C THR A 30 7.00 5.72 -10.88
N VAL A 31 6.20 5.62 -9.83
CA VAL A 31 5.74 4.36 -9.24
C VAL A 31 4.21 4.34 -9.24
N GLU A 32 3.62 3.23 -9.68
CA GLU A 32 2.22 2.92 -9.44
C GLU A 32 2.13 1.82 -8.38
N ILE A 33 1.23 1.98 -7.40
CA ILE A 33 1.02 1.01 -6.32
C ILE A 33 -0.39 0.43 -6.47
N ILE A 34 -0.46 -0.89 -6.63
CA ILE A 34 -1.72 -1.63 -6.79
C ILE A 34 -1.90 -2.51 -5.56
N VAL A 35 -2.79 -2.11 -4.66
CA VAL A 35 -3.14 -2.92 -3.48
C VAL A 35 -4.29 -3.87 -3.84
N VAL A 36 -4.07 -5.17 -3.64
CA VAL A 36 -5.08 -6.21 -3.86
C VAL A 36 -5.48 -6.78 -2.50
N ASP A 37 -6.63 -6.36 -2.00
CA ASP A 37 -7.18 -6.84 -0.73
C ASP A 37 -8.01 -8.11 -0.92
N ASN A 38 -7.71 -9.15 -0.13
CA ASN A 38 -8.42 -10.44 -0.18
C ASN A 38 -9.61 -10.52 0.79
N GLY A 39 -10.34 -9.40 0.95
CA GLY A 39 -11.50 -9.30 1.84
C GLY A 39 -11.12 -9.15 3.30
N SER A 40 -10.28 -8.17 3.61
CA SER A 40 -9.89 -7.89 5.00
C SER A 40 -11.08 -7.47 5.86
N SER A 41 -11.04 -7.87 7.12
CA SER A 41 -11.99 -7.49 8.17
C SER A 41 -11.40 -6.52 9.19
N ASP A 42 -10.15 -6.07 8.98
CA ASP A 42 -9.48 -5.05 9.79
C ASP A 42 -9.47 -3.69 9.06
N ASP A 43 -8.70 -2.74 9.58
CA ASP A 43 -8.60 -1.37 9.04
C ASP A 43 -7.79 -1.26 7.72
N THR A 44 -7.54 -2.36 7.00
CA THR A 44 -6.74 -2.36 5.76
C THR A 44 -7.28 -1.36 4.73
N GLN A 45 -8.61 -1.30 4.55
CA GLN A 45 -9.22 -0.35 3.62
C GLN A 45 -9.05 1.10 4.06
N ALA A 46 -9.18 1.38 5.37
CA ALA A 46 -8.99 2.72 5.92
C ALA A 46 -7.55 3.21 5.70
N VAL A 47 -6.56 2.32 5.83
CA VAL A 47 -5.16 2.63 5.52
C VAL A 47 -4.98 3.01 4.06
N VAL A 48 -5.55 2.27 3.11
CA VAL A 48 -5.42 2.64 1.67
C VAL A 48 -6.01 4.02 1.39
N GLN A 49 -7.14 4.36 2.03
CA GLN A 49 -7.80 5.67 1.85
C GLN A 49 -7.00 6.86 2.36
N THR A 50 -6.00 6.68 3.24
CA THR A 50 -5.14 7.80 3.67
C THR A 50 -4.05 8.17 2.66
N PHE A 51 -3.83 7.34 1.63
CA PHE A 51 -2.81 7.54 0.59
C PHE A 51 -3.40 7.83 -0.80
N ALA A 52 -4.73 7.88 -0.93
CA ALA A 52 -5.45 8.18 -2.17
C ALA A 52 -5.83 9.66 -2.25
#